data_AF-A0A942G4I6-F1
#
_entry.id   AF-A0A942G4I6-F1
#
_cell.length_a   1.000
_cell.length_b   1.000
_cell.length_c   1.000
_cell.angle_alpha   90.00
_cell.angle_beta   90.00
_cell.angle_gamma   90.00
#
_symmetry.space_group_name_H-M   'P 1'
#
loop_
_entity.id
_entity.type
_entity.pdbx_description
1 polymer ?
#
loop_
_entity_poly.entity_id
_entity_poly.type
_entity_poly.pdbx_seq_one_letter_code
_entity_poly.pdbx_strand_id
1 'polypeptide(L)'
;MIDRHVSGDLISAFLDDELDEPRAMDVTRHLADCDACLAELADLRRTRDALRRWAATPAPVVPLGGIQRPGLVRKVSRGLQLASAGLVATVALVALAYVLGEDRGEVVPPADLFLIDHLARTGDGPLPAPYGYDGR
;
A
#
# COMPACT_ATOMS: atom_id res chain seq x y z
N MET A 1 33.50 -21.68 -0.68
CA MET A 1 32.14 -21.67 -0.12
C MET A 1 31.75 -20.22 -0.02
N ILE A 2 30.56 -19.85 -0.47
CA ILE A 2 30.04 -18.49 -0.25
C ILE A 2 29.57 -18.49 1.19
N ASP A 3 30.47 -18.08 2.09
CA ASP A 3 30.18 -18.03 3.52
C ASP A 3 29.15 -16.93 3.76
N ARG A 4 28.03 -17.34 4.33
CA ARG A 4 26.91 -16.45 4.65
C ARG A 4 27.39 -15.50 5.76
N HIS A 5 27.65 -14.24 5.40
CA HIS A 5 28.03 -13.19 6.35
C HIS A 5 26.93 -12.96 7.39
N VAL A 6 27.35 -12.55 8.59
CA VAL A 6 26.44 -12.02 9.61
C VAL A 6 25.91 -10.66 9.15
N SER A 7 24.63 -10.37 9.40
CA SER A 7 24.05 -9.07 9.06
C SER A 7 24.60 -7.96 9.95
N GLY A 8 24.77 -6.76 9.39
CA GLY A 8 25.25 -5.59 10.14
C GLY A 8 24.40 -5.27 11.39
N ASP A 9 23.08 -5.46 11.32
CA ASP A 9 22.19 -5.30 12.49
C ASP A 9 22.57 -6.25 13.65
N LEU A 10 22.96 -7.49 13.33
CA LEU A 10 23.33 -8.48 14.34
C LEU A 10 24.73 -8.19 14.91
N ILE A 11 25.66 -7.67 14.10
CA ILE A 11 26.97 -7.18 14.56
C ILE A 11 26.80 -5.95 15.48
N SER A 12 25.87 -5.05 15.14
CA SER A 12 25.53 -3.89 15.98
C SER A 12 24.93 -4.33 17.32
N ALA A 13 23.94 -5.23 17.31
CA ALA A 13 23.35 -5.78 18.52
C ALA A 13 24.37 -6.52 19.39
N PHE A 14 25.32 -7.24 18.78
CA PHE A 14 26.45 -7.86 19.48
C PHE A 14 27.38 -6.83 20.14
N LEU A 15 27.65 -5.68 19.50
CA LEU A 15 28.49 -4.61 20.06
C LEU A 15 27.88 -3.90 21.27
N ASP A 16 26.56 -3.86 21.33
CA ASP A 16 25.78 -3.17 22.37
C ASP A 16 25.26 -4.14 23.44
N ASP A 17 25.67 -5.42 23.39
CA ASP A 17 25.32 -6.48 24.36
C ASP A 17 23.80 -6.77 24.42
N GLU A 18 23.12 -6.64 23.27
CA GLU A 18 21.67 -6.81 23.14
C GLU A 18 21.26 -8.22 22.66
N LEU A 19 22.22 -9.11 22.41
CA LEU A 19 21.97 -10.48 22.00
C LEU A 19 21.80 -11.42 23.19
N ASP A 20 20.91 -12.40 23.05
CA ASP A 20 20.86 -13.54 23.95
C ASP A 20 22.08 -14.45 23.80
N GLU A 21 22.47 -15.11 24.88
CA GLU A 21 23.70 -15.92 24.98
C GLU A 21 23.94 -16.86 23.78
N PRO A 22 22.93 -17.64 23.29
CA PRO A 22 23.15 -18.54 22.16
C PRO A 22 23.52 -17.79 20.87
N ARG A 23 22.89 -16.64 20.62
CA ARG A 23 23.16 -15.83 19.43
C ARG A 23 24.51 -15.11 19.53
N ALA A 24 24.87 -14.62 20.71
CA ALA A 24 26.18 -14.03 20.95
C ALA A 24 27.31 -15.05 20.69
N MET A 25 27.14 -16.30 21.11
CA MET A 25 28.07 -17.39 20.82
C MET A 25 28.18 -17.69 19.31
N ASP A 26 27.05 -17.72 18.60
CA ASP A 26 27.05 -17.96 17.15
C ASP A 26 27.77 -16.85 16.37
N VAL A 27 27.52 -15.59 16.73
CA VAL A 27 28.22 -14.44 16.14
C VAL A 27 29.70 -14.49 16.47
N THR A 28 30.07 -14.78 17.72
CA THR A 28 31.47 -14.91 18.15
C THR A 28 32.22 -15.96 17.34
N ARG A 29 31.60 -17.13 17.12
CA ARG A 29 32.17 -18.20 16.30
C ARG A 29 32.38 -17.74 14.86
N HIS A 30 31.38 -17.11 14.25
CA HIS A 30 31.49 -16.60 12.89
C HIS A 30 32.59 -15.54 12.76
N LEU A 31 32.70 -14.63 13.72
CA LEU A 31 33.75 -13.62 13.76
C LEU A 31 35.15 -14.22 13.90
N ALA A 32 35.30 -15.41 14.50
CA ALA A 32 36.60 -16.07 14.56
C ALA A 32 37.10 -16.56 13.19
N ASP A 33 36.17 -16.86 12.28
CA ASP A 33 36.47 -17.51 10.98
C ASP A 33 36.24 -16.59 9.76
N CYS A 34 35.68 -15.38 9.94
CA CYS A 34 35.31 -14.48 8.85
C CYS A 34 35.96 -13.09 8.96
N ASP A 35 37.03 -12.88 8.18
CA ASP A 35 37.76 -11.60 8.11
C ASP A 35 36.87 -10.42 7.68
N ALA A 36 35.90 -10.65 6.80
CA ALA A 36 34.99 -9.61 6.32
C ALA A 36 34.09 -9.08 7.46
N CYS A 37 33.51 -9.97 8.26
CA CYS A 37 32.69 -9.57 9.41
C CYS A 37 33.53 -8.97 10.55
N LEU A 38 34.79 -9.42 10.71
CA LEU A 38 35.73 -8.76 11.63
C LEU A 38 36.06 -7.32 11.21
N ALA A 39 36.25 -7.09 9.91
CA ALA A 39 36.48 -5.75 9.38
C ALA A 39 35.28 -4.83 9.64
N GLU A 40 34.06 -5.32 9.39
CA GLU A 40 32.82 -4.59 9.66
C GLU A 40 32.65 -4.27 11.17
N LEU A 41 32.91 -5.24 12.04
CA LEU A 41 32.91 -5.03 13.50
C LEU A 41 33.92 -3.93 13.91
N ALA A 42 35.11 -3.91 13.31
CA ALA A 42 36.12 -2.90 13.58
C ALA A 42 35.68 -1.51 13.10
N ASP A 43 35.01 -1.41 11.94
CA ASP A 43 34.45 -0.16 11.43
C ASP A 43 33.36 0.43 12.34
N LEU A 44 32.44 -0.42 12.80
CA LEU A 44 31.40 -0.01 13.75
C LEU A 44 32.00 0.46 15.07
N ARG A 45 33.02 -0.23 15.60
CA ARG A 45 33.75 0.21 16.82
C ARG A 45 34.41 1.57 16.62
N ARG A 46 35.12 1.79 15.51
CA ARG A 46 35.75 3.08 15.20
C ARG A 46 34.72 4.22 15.15
N THR A 47 33.58 3.97 14.51
CA THR A 47 32.48 4.93 14.42
C THR A 47 31.90 5.26 15.79
N ARG A 48 31.61 4.23 16.60
CA ARG A 48 31.10 4.39 17.97
C ARG A 48 32.06 5.19 18.85
N ASP A 49 33.35 4.90 18.77
CA ASP A 49 34.37 5.63 19.53
C ASP A 49 34.48 7.08 19.08
N ALA A 50 34.36 7.37 17.78
CA ALA A 50 34.32 8.73 17.27
C ALA A 50 33.11 9.52 17.81
N LEU A 51 31.92 8.92 17.81
CA LEU A 51 30.72 9.54 18.37
C LEU A 51 30.84 9.77 19.88
N ARG A 52 31.39 8.81 20.63
CA ARG A 52 31.62 8.96 22.08
C ARG A 52 32.59 10.10 22.40
N ARG A 53 33.62 10.31 21.57
CA ARG A 53 34.52 11.46 21.70
C ARG A 53 33.81 12.81 21.49
N TRP A 54 32.78 12.87 20.64
CA TRP A 54 32.01 14.09 20.39
C TRP A 54 30.90 14.35 21.41
N ALA A 55 30.42 13.34 22.12
CA ALA A 55 29.31 13.42 23.07
C ALA A 55 29.58 14.31 24.31
N ALA A 56 30.72 14.99 24.39
CA ALA A 56 31.04 15.98 25.42
C ALA A 56 30.25 17.30 25.28
N THR A 57 29.40 17.45 24.26
CA THR A 57 28.56 18.65 24.11
C THR A 57 27.33 18.51 25.01
N PRO A 58 27.14 19.38 26.01
CA PRO A 58 25.96 19.32 26.87
C PRO A 58 24.71 19.48 26.00
N ALA A 59 23.70 18.63 26.24
CA ALA A 59 22.42 18.79 25.58
C ALA A 59 21.86 20.20 25.87
N PRO A 60 21.37 20.93 24.87
CA PRO A 60 20.76 22.24 25.10
C PRO A 60 19.57 22.07 26.03
N VAL A 61 19.59 22.79 27.15
CA VAL A 61 18.49 22.79 28.11
C VAL A 61 17.34 23.58 27.50
N VAL A 62 16.36 22.88 26.93
CA VAL A 62 15.13 23.50 26.43
C VAL A 62 14.17 23.60 27.61
N PRO A 63 13.68 24.80 27.98
CA PRO A 63 12.65 24.92 29.01
C PRO A 63 11.39 24.16 28.55
N LEU A 64 10.75 23.42 29.46
CA LEU A 64 9.55 22.62 29.17
C LEU A 64 8.40 23.42 28.51
N GLY A 65 8.38 24.75 28.66
CA GLY A 65 7.44 25.66 28.00
C GLY A 65 7.82 26.12 26.58
N GLY A 66 9.01 25.78 26.09
CA GLY A 66 9.53 26.16 24.77
C GLY A 66 9.21 25.15 23.65
N ILE A 67 8.65 23.98 23.99
CA ILE A 67 8.17 23.02 23.01
C ILE A 67 6.82 23.52 22.48
N GLN A 68 6.88 24.50 21.58
CA GLN A 68 5.72 24.83 20.76
C GLN A 68 5.45 23.59 19.92
N ARG A 69 4.36 22.87 20.25
CA ARG A 69 3.77 21.93 19.31
C ARG A 69 3.63 22.68 18.00
N PRO A 70 4.15 22.18 16.86
CA PRO A 70 3.85 22.79 15.58
C PRO A 70 2.33 22.80 15.49
N GLY A 71 1.73 23.98 15.71
CA GLY A 71 0.30 24.14 15.58
C GLY A 71 -0.01 23.63 14.19
N LEU A 72 -0.93 22.68 14.07
CA LEU A 72 -1.50 22.38 12.77
C LEU A 72 -2.07 23.72 12.28
N VAL A 73 -1.29 24.45 11.49
CA VAL A 73 -1.77 25.63 10.80
C VAL A 73 -2.64 25.07 9.69
N ARG A 74 -3.85 24.66 10.06
CA ARG A 74 -4.90 24.26 9.15
C ARG A 74 -5.45 25.54 8.54
N LYS A 75 -4.60 26.24 7.78
CA LYS A 75 -5.01 27.29 6.85
C LYS A 75 -5.71 26.55 5.70
N VAL A 76 -6.94 26.10 5.95
CA VAL A 76 -7.84 25.70 4.87
C VAL A 76 -8.06 26.98 4.08
N SER A 77 -7.40 27.09 2.94
CA SER A 77 -7.60 28.21 2.04
C SER A 77 -9.07 28.22 1.65
N ARG A 78 -9.70 29.40 1.63
CA ARG A 78 -11.10 29.57 1.18
C ARG A 78 -11.34 28.95 -0.21
N GLY A 79 -10.28 28.79 -1.02
CA GLY A 79 -10.33 28.07 -2.29
C GLY A 79 -10.63 26.57 -2.18
N LEU A 80 -10.16 25.89 -1.13
CA LEU A 80 -10.42 24.46 -0.93
C LEU A 80 -11.87 24.19 -0.49
N GLN A 81 -12.49 25.14 0.22
CA GLN A 81 -13.92 25.06 0.58
C GLN A 81 -14.85 25.22 -0.63
N LEU A 82 -14.44 26.01 -1.63
CA LEU A 82 -15.21 26.16 -2.88
C LEU A 82 -15.09 24.92 -3.78
N ALA A 83 -13.94 24.23 -3.77
CA ALA A 83 -13.74 23.01 -4.56
C ALA A 83 -14.63 21.84 -4.08
N SER A 84 -14.90 21.72 -2.77
CA SER A 84 -15.74 20.65 -2.23
C SER A 84 -17.23 20.80 -2.56
N ALA A 85 -17.72 22.03 -2.78
CA ALA A 85 -19.12 22.27 -3.10
C ALA A 85 -19.49 21.79 -4.53
N GLY A 86 -18.55 21.88 -5.48
CA GLY A 86 -18.78 21.43 -6.86
C GLY A 86 -18.99 19.92 -6.99
N LEU A 87 -18.23 19.12 -6.22
CA LEU A 87 -18.25 17.66 -6.34
C LEU A 87 -19.55 17.05 -5.79
N VAL A 88 -20.09 17.62 -4.71
CA VAL A 88 -21.39 17.20 -4.14
C VAL A 88 -22.53 17.46 -5.13
N ALA A 89 -22.53 18.63 -5.79
CA ALA A 89 -23.55 18.97 -6.78
C ALA A 89 -23.55 18.02 -7.99
N THR A 90 -22.36 17.63 -8.47
CA THR A 90 -22.25 16.67 -9.58
C THR A 90 -22.79 15.28 -9.23
N VAL A 91 -22.48 14.76 -8.03
CA VAL A 91 -22.98 13.45 -7.59
C VAL A 91 -24.49 13.46 -7.43
N ALA A 92 -25.06 14.53 -6.86
CA ALA A 92 -26.49 14.68 -6.70
C ALA A 92 -27.23 14.73 -8.06
N LEU A 93 -26.68 15.43 -9.05
CA LEU A 93 -27.25 15.49 -10.40
C LEU A 93 -27.21 14.14 -11.12
N VAL A 94 -26.11 13.39 -11.01
CA VAL A 94 -26.00 12.05 -11.61
C VAL A 94 -26.97 11.08 -10.94
N ALA A 95 -27.08 11.09 -9.61
CA ALA A 95 -28.02 10.25 -8.89
C ALA A 95 -29.48 10.60 -9.26
N LEU A 96 -29.79 11.89 -9.40
CA LEU A 96 -31.12 12.33 -9.83
C LEU A 96 -31.43 11.88 -11.27
N ALA A 97 -30.45 11.98 -12.18
CA ALA A 97 -30.59 11.48 -13.55
C ALA A 97 -30.77 9.96 -13.60
N TYR A 98 -30.11 9.21 -12.71
CA TYR A 98 -30.29 7.76 -12.61
C TYR A 98 -31.69 7.38 -12.09
N VAL A 99 -32.22 8.13 -11.13
CA VAL A 99 -33.57 7.88 -10.57
C VAL A 99 -34.67 8.28 -11.56
N LEU A 100 -34.48 9.35 -12.34
CA LEU A 100 -35.46 9.83 -13.32
C LEU A 100 -35.33 9.14 -14.69
N GLY A 101 -34.15 8.63 -15.02
CA GLY A 101 -33.83 7.99 -16.29
C GLY A 101 -34.13 6.50 -16.27
N GLU A 102 -35.41 6.15 -16.25
CA GLU A 102 -35.85 4.76 -16.37
C GLU A 102 -36.15 4.42 -17.84
N ASP A 103 -35.09 4.35 -18.66
CA ASP A 103 -35.12 3.59 -19.91
C ASP A 103 -34.51 2.22 -19.61
N ARG A 104 -35.35 1.30 -19.11
CA ARG A 104 -34.96 -0.10 -18.93
C ARG A 104 -34.84 -0.72 -20.31
N GLY A 105 -33.67 -0.57 -20.92
CA GLY A 105 -33.28 -1.36 -22.08
C GLY A 105 -33.59 -2.82 -21.78
N GLU A 106 -34.49 -3.40 -22.57
CA GLU A 106 -34.98 -4.75 -22.39
C GLU A 106 -33.78 -5.71 -22.44
N VAL A 107 -33.47 -6.33 -21.30
CA VAL A 107 -32.38 -7.30 -21.18
C VAL A 107 -32.87 -8.57 -21.83
N VAL A 108 -32.57 -8.73 -23.12
CA VAL A 108 -32.84 -9.97 -23.85
C VAL A 108 -31.93 -11.07 -23.26
N PRO A 109 -32.49 -12.11 -22.63
CA PRO A 109 -31.70 -13.19 -22.05
C PRO A 109 -30.92 -13.93 -23.16
N PRO A 110 -29.75 -14.50 -22.84
CA PRO A 110 -28.84 -15.09 -23.83
C PRO A 110 -29.45 -16.26 -24.62
N ALA A 111 -30.52 -16.89 -24.12
CA ALA A 111 -31.25 -17.93 -24.84
C ALA A 111 -31.92 -17.41 -26.13
N ASP A 112 -32.45 -16.18 -26.11
CA ASP A 112 -33.17 -15.61 -27.25
C ASP A 112 -32.19 -15.17 -28.35
N LEU A 113 -31.00 -14.67 -27.97
CA LEU A 113 -29.91 -14.38 -28.91
C LEU A 113 -29.43 -15.65 -29.64
N PHE A 114 -29.35 -16.77 -28.92
CA PHE A 114 -28.96 -18.05 -29.51
C PHE A 114 -30.04 -18.61 -30.46
N LEU A 115 -31.31 -18.42 -30.10
CA LEU A 115 -32.45 -18.87 -30.92
C LEU A 115 -32.53 -18.07 -32.24
N ILE A 116 -32.31 -16.75 -32.20
CA ILE A 116 -32.31 -15.88 -33.39
C ILE A 116 -31.14 -16.24 -34.32
N ASP A 117 -29.92 -16.43 -33.79
CA ASP A 117 -28.75 -16.82 -34.60
C ASP A 117 -28.92 -18.23 -35.20
N HIS A 118 -29.52 -19.16 -34.45
CA HIS A 118 -29.83 -20.49 -34.94
C HIS A 118 -30.85 -20.45 -36.10
N LEU A 119 -31.99 -19.78 -35.90
CA LEU A 119 -33.03 -19.63 -36.92
C LEU A 119 -32.51 -18.95 -38.20
N ALA A 120 -31.66 -17.93 -38.06
CA ALA A 120 -31.03 -17.25 -39.20
C ALA A 120 -30.08 -18.15 -40.00
N ARG A 121 -29.51 -19.18 -39.37
CA ARG A 121 -28.47 -20.04 -39.96
C ARG A 121 -28.99 -21.40 -40.43
N THR A 122 -30.01 -21.97 -39.78
CA THR A 122 -30.55 -23.30 -40.10
C THR A 122 -31.94 -23.28 -40.74
N GLY A 123 -32.72 -22.22 -40.54
CA GLY A 123 -34.08 -22.09 -41.10
C GLY A 123 -35.15 -23.01 -40.48
N ASP A 124 -34.78 -23.89 -39.55
CA ASP A 124 -35.68 -24.84 -38.90
C ASP A 124 -35.86 -24.49 -37.41
N GLY A 125 -37.07 -24.09 -37.03
CA GLY A 125 -37.48 -23.95 -35.63
C GLY A 125 -38.81 -23.19 -35.47
N PRO A 126 -39.58 -23.46 -34.39
CA PRO A 126 -40.80 -22.72 -34.12
C PRO A 126 -40.48 -21.26 -33.75
N LEU A 127 -41.13 -20.31 -34.42
CA LEU A 127 -40.99 -18.88 -34.13
C LEU A 127 -41.55 -18.56 -32.72
N PRO A 128 -40.83 -17.81 -31.87
CA PRO A 128 -41.40 -17.32 -30.63
C PRO A 128 -42.52 -16.30 -30.92
N ALA A 129 -43.67 -16.45 -30.25
CA ALA A 129 -44.72 -15.44 -30.26
C ALA A 129 -44.16 -14.14 -29.63
N PRO A 130 -44.29 -12.97 -30.28
CA PRO A 130 -45.50 -12.48 -30.97
C PRO A 130 -45.46 -12.57 -32.51
N TYR A 131 -44.47 -13.24 -33.10
CA TYR A 131 -44.29 -13.28 -34.56
C TYR A 131 -44.83 -14.57 -35.23
N GLY A 132 -45.64 -15.37 -34.50
CA GLY A 132 -46.16 -16.67 -34.93
C GLY A 132 -47.56 -16.60 -35.53
N TYR A 133 -47.71 -17.27 -36.68
CA TYR A 133 -48.83 -17.32 -37.61
C TYR A 133 -50.10 -17.97 -37.02
N ASP A 134 -51.24 -17.27 -37.01
CA ASP A 134 -52.57 -17.87 -36.79
C ASP A 134 -53.02 -18.59 -38.07
N GLY A 135 -52.96 -19.92 -38.05
CA GLY A 135 -53.45 -20.78 -39.13
C GLY A 135 -54.45 -21.80 -38.60
N ARG A 136 -55.66 -21.77 -39.14
CA ARG A 136 -56.76 -22.74 -38.96
C ARG A 136 -56.35 -24.18 -39.30
#